data_AF-A0A8K0LLS6-F1
#
_entry.id   AF-A0A8K0LLS6-F1
#
_cell.length_a   1.000
_cell.length_b   1.000
_cell.length_c   1.000
_cell.angle_alpha   90.00
_cell.angle_beta   90.00
_cell.angle_gamma   90.00
#
_symmetry.space_group_name_H-M   'P 1'
#
loop_
_entity.id
_entity.type
_entity.pdbx_description
1 polymer ?
#
loop_
_entity_poly.entity_id
_entity_poly.type
_entity_poly.pdbx_seq_one_letter_code
_entity_poly.pdbx_strand_id
1 'polypeptide(L)'
;MQHLGQQRPRVAIEVLDLDHYHPLTRVLSNVLSTDLAQVTYAQLIDGIPMVGTAWDMRAYLLFKDHPLVAHDKLCEGAMERAQVFCSTFNPVMLQFDSLVPIPLFQSDDKLHSKEDIHAVVSWKKESEWLVFSPRHRVLQVYPDPRLTLFYHATYMDHQQYPYSLADVAAKNEYCNDIYFHSGRQDTTFRVWRLLDSQFNELAEFLLSEQPCAPPFPVLVSYANKHRHVFPAFPADPSENVLQPDFSMPRGNFK
;
A
#
# COMPACT_ATOMS: atom_id res chain seq x y z
N MET A 1 16.96 -22.98 29.51
CA MET A 1 15.98 -23.78 28.73
C MET A 1 15.73 -23.06 27.43
N GLN A 2 16.14 -23.67 26.33
CA GLN A 2 16.00 -23.14 24.97
C GLN A 2 14.54 -23.29 24.55
N HIS A 3 13.88 -22.19 24.16
CA HIS A 3 12.61 -22.28 23.45
C HIS A 3 12.88 -22.85 22.06
N LEU A 4 12.58 -24.14 21.89
CA LEU A 4 12.43 -24.76 20.57
C LEU A 4 11.35 -23.97 19.82
N GLY A 5 11.79 -23.15 18.87
CA GLY A 5 10.88 -22.50 17.93
C GLY A 5 10.19 -23.58 17.11
N GLN A 6 8.93 -23.87 17.44
CA GLN A 6 8.06 -24.65 16.57
C GLN A 6 7.99 -23.94 15.23
N GLN A 7 8.60 -24.53 14.20
CA GLN A 7 8.35 -24.13 12.82
C GLN A 7 6.86 -24.26 12.57
N ARG A 8 6.20 -23.13 12.30
CA ARG A 8 4.78 -23.12 11.95
C ARG A 8 4.64 -23.83 10.59
N PRO A 9 3.63 -24.69 10.42
CA PRO A 9 3.44 -25.39 9.15
C PRO A 9 3.13 -24.38 8.04
N ARG A 10 3.94 -24.41 6.98
CA ARG A 10 3.65 -23.68 5.73
C ARG A 10 2.49 -24.34 5.03
N VAL A 11 1.47 -23.56 4.71
CA VAL A 11 0.35 -24.03 3.90
C VAL A 11 0.53 -23.52 2.48
N ALA A 12 0.61 -24.45 1.53
CA ALA A 12 0.59 -24.15 0.11
C ALA A 12 -0.87 -24.12 -0.38
N ILE A 13 -1.15 -23.30 -1.40
CA ILE A 13 -2.51 -23.23 -1.99
C ILE A 13 -2.98 -24.55 -2.61
N GLU A 14 -2.08 -25.50 -2.83
CA GLU A 14 -2.37 -26.84 -3.35
C GLU A 14 -3.24 -27.69 -2.40
N VAL A 15 -3.37 -27.26 -1.13
CA VAL A 15 -4.30 -27.89 -0.18
C VAL A 15 -5.77 -27.61 -0.51
N LEU A 16 -6.04 -26.58 -1.32
CA LEU A 16 -7.38 -26.21 -1.72
C LEU A 16 -7.93 -27.26 -2.69
N ASP A 17 -9.21 -27.61 -2.53
CA ASP A 17 -9.91 -28.39 -3.55
C ASP A 17 -10.02 -27.59 -4.87
N LEU A 18 -10.43 -28.27 -5.95
CA LEU A 18 -10.53 -27.65 -7.27
C LEU A 18 -11.53 -26.49 -7.31
N ASP A 19 -12.59 -26.55 -6.51
CA ASP A 19 -13.65 -25.53 -6.45
C ASP A 19 -13.14 -24.21 -5.83
N HIS A 20 -12.10 -24.26 -5.00
CA HIS A 20 -11.45 -23.08 -4.43
C HIS A 20 -10.15 -22.70 -5.16
N TYR A 21 -9.39 -23.69 -5.62
CA TYR A 21 -8.12 -23.48 -6.32
C TYR A 21 -8.32 -22.74 -7.65
N HIS A 22 -9.29 -23.16 -8.47
CA HIS A 22 -9.51 -22.54 -9.78
C HIS A 22 -9.96 -21.07 -9.68
N PRO A 23 -10.94 -20.70 -8.82
CA PRO A 23 -11.26 -19.29 -8.62
C PRO A 23 -10.09 -18.48 -8.08
N LEU A 24 -9.32 -19.00 -7.10
CA LEU A 24 -8.17 -18.27 -6.57
C LEU A 24 -7.10 -18.00 -7.64
N THR A 25 -6.72 -19.02 -8.42
CA THR A 25 -5.73 -18.85 -9.49
C THR A 25 -6.22 -17.86 -10.56
N ARG A 26 -7.51 -17.86 -10.87
CA ARG A 26 -8.15 -16.90 -11.78
C ARG A 26 -8.09 -15.47 -11.23
N VAL A 27 -8.47 -15.29 -9.96
CA VAL A 27 -8.41 -13.99 -9.27
C VAL A 27 -6.99 -13.42 -9.33
N LEU A 28 -5.98 -14.24 -9.02
CA LEU A 28 -4.58 -13.82 -9.08
C LEU A 28 -4.16 -13.43 -10.50
N SER A 29 -4.55 -14.22 -11.51
CA SER A 29 -4.26 -13.92 -12.92
C SER A 29 -4.92 -12.61 -13.36
N ASN A 30 -6.19 -12.38 -13.01
CA ASN A 30 -6.92 -11.16 -13.37
C ASN A 30 -6.35 -9.92 -12.69
N VAL A 31 -5.89 -10.02 -11.44
CA VAL A 31 -5.23 -8.90 -10.75
C VAL A 31 -3.87 -8.60 -11.39
N LEU A 32 -3.04 -9.62 -11.60
CA LEU A 32 -1.67 -9.47 -12.13
C LEU A 32 -1.64 -9.00 -13.59
N SER A 33 -2.71 -9.20 -14.35
CA SER A 33 -2.82 -8.70 -15.72
C SER A 33 -3.10 -7.20 -15.80
N THR A 34 -3.46 -6.54 -14.69
CA THR A 34 -3.76 -5.10 -14.69
C THR A 34 -2.50 -4.24 -14.76
N ASP A 35 -2.60 -3.10 -15.46
CA ASP A 35 -1.52 -2.10 -15.50
C ASP A 35 -1.12 -1.64 -14.09
N LEU A 36 -2.09 -1.49 -13.19
CA LEU A 36 -1.83 -1.07 -11.81
C LEU A 36 -0.96 -2.10 -11.08
N ALA A 37 -1.25 -3.40 -11.22
CA ALA A 37 -0.42 -4.44 -10.63
C ALA A 37 0.98 -4.43 -11.27
N GLN A 38 1.08 -4.37 -12.60
CA GLN A 38 2.37 -4.36 -13.30
C GLN A 38 3.23 -3.17 -12.88
N VAL A 39 2.68 -1.95 -12.80
CA VAL A 39 3.39 -0.76 -12.32
C VAL A 39 3.81 -0.91 -10.85
N THR A 40 2.97 -1.52 -10.01
CA THR A 40 3.31 -1.78 -8.60
C THR A 40 4.48 -2.75 -8.50
N TYR A 41 4.43 -3.87 -9.23
CA TYR A 41 5.51 -4.85 -9.29
C TYR A 41 6.79 -4.28 -9.90
N ALA A 42 6.68 -3.40 -10.89
CA ALA A 42 7.82 -2.71 -11.47
C ALA A 42 8.54 -1.85 -10.44
N GLN A 43 7.81 -1.06 -9.64
CA GLN A 43 8.42 -0.28 -8.54
C GLN A 43 9.07 -1.18 -7.48
N LEU A 44 8.47 -2.33 -7.17
CA LEU A 44 9.07 -3.31 -6.25
C LEU A 44 10.35 -3.92 -6.81
N ILE A 45 10.43 -4.19 -8.12
CA ILE A 45 11.63 -4.66 -8.81
C ILE A 45 12.68 -3.55 -8.86
N ASP A 46 12.25 -2.32 -9.10
CA ASP A 46 13.09 -1.13 -9.09
C ASP A 46 13.80 -0.99 -7.74
N GLY A 47 13.05 -1.20 -6.65
CA GLY A 47 13.54 -1.20 -5.28
C GLY A 47 13.21 0.09 -4.52
N ILE A 48 12.85 1.16 -5.23
CA ILE A 48 12.32 2.41 -4.67
C ILE A 48 11.04 2.81 -5.42
N PRO A 49 10.07 3.45 -4.75
CA PRO A 49 8.84 3.90 -5.42
C PRO A 49 9.12 5.08 -6.35
N MET A 50 8.23 5.31 -7.32
CA MET A 50 8.18 6.60 -8.01
C MET A 50 7.71 7.67 -7.03
N VAL A 51 8.24 8.89 -7.17
CA VAL A 51 7.88 10.02 -6.32
C VAL A 51 6.37 10.32 -6.37
N GLY A 52 5.74 10.15 -7.54
CA GLY A 52 4.29 10.30 -7.71
C GLY A 52 3.49 9.35 -6.82
N THR A 53 3.91 8.08 -6.74
CA THR A 53 3.29 7.07 -5.86
C THR A 53 3.43 7.47 -4.39
N ALA A 54 4.59 7.98 -4.01
CA ALA A 54 4.87 8.33 -2.63
C ALA A 54 4.19 9.65 -2.19
N TRP A 55 4.00 10.60 -3.10
CA TRP A 55 3.16 11.78 -2.86
C TRP A 55 1.67 11.43 -2.79
N ASP A 56 1.22 10.46 -3.58
CA ASP A 56 -0.17 10.00 -3.56
C ASP A 56 -0.55 9.35 -2.22
N MET A 57 0.41 9.01 -1.34
CA MET A 57 0.14 8.43 -0.03
C MET A 57 -0.35 9.48 0.99
N ARG A 58 -1.36 9.13 1.80
CA ARG A 58 -1.78 9.99 2.92
C ARG A 58 -0.63 10.14 3.93
N ALA A 59 -0.45 11.37 4.42
CA ALA A 59 0.54 11.72 5.44
C ALA A 59 1.98 11.32 5.03
N TYR A 60 2.32 11.49 3.75
CA TYR A 60 3.67 11.25 3.25
C TYR A 60 4.68 12.17 3.96
N LEU A 61 5.84 11.61 4.31
CA LEU A 61 6.94 12.31 4.99
C LEU A 61 8.04 12.71 4.00
N LEU A 62 7.65 13.10 2.79
CA LEU A 62 8.57 13.53 1.73
C LEU A 62 8.75 15.04 1.75
N PHE A 63 10.00 15.45 1.92
CA PHE A 63 10.42 16.84 1.83
C PHE A 63 11.07 17.11 0.48
N LYS A 64 11.17 18.39 0.10
CA LYS A 64 11.73 18.80 -1.21
C LYS A 64 13.16 18.30 -1.44
N ASP A 65 13.93 18.16 -0.37
CA ASP A 65 15.33 17.74 -0.43
C ASP A 65 15.50 16.21 -0.29
N HIS A 66 14.38 15.47 -0.27
CA HIS A 66 14.41 14.02 -0.18
C HIS A 66 14.92 13.41 -1.51
N PRO A 67 15.88 12.47 -1.53
CA PRO A 67 16.46 11.93 -2.76
C PRO A 67 15.43 11.34 -3.73
N LEU A 68 14.37 10.72 -3.19
CA LEU A 68 13.22 10.24 -3.97
C LEU A 68 12.60 11.29 -4.89
N VAL A 69 12.70 12.59 -4.59
CA VAL A 69 12.10 13.66 -5.42
C VAL A 69 12.60 13.62 -6.87
N ALA A 70 13.81 13.11 -7.11
CA ALA A 70 14.37 12.94 -8.44
C ALA A 70 13.90 11.66 -9.16
N HIS A 71 13.20 10.74 -8.48
CA HIS A 71 12.77 9.45 -9.03
C HIS A 71 11.35 9.53 -9.60
N ASP A 72 11.18 10.21 -10.73
CA ASP A 72 9.88 10.43 -11.38
C ASP A 72 9.44 9.27 -12.29
N LYS A 73 10.38 8.40 -12.67
CA LYS A 73 10.17 7.29 -13.60
C LYS A 73 10.87 6.04 -13.12
N LEU A 74 10.36 4.90 -13.58
CA LEU A 74 10.98 3.60 -13.38
C LEU A 74 12.35 3.52 -14.07
N CYS A 75 13.27 2.74 -13.50
CA CYS A 75 14.50 2.36 -14.18
C CYS A 75 14.22 1.53 -15.46
N GLU A 76 15.15 1.61 -16.41
CA GLU A 76 15.10 0.80 -17.63
C GLU A 76 15.05 -0.70 -17.30
N GLY A 77 14.14 -1.42 -17.94
CA GLY A 77 13.94 -2.86 -17.69
C GLY A 77 13.00 -3.20 -16.52
N ALA A 78 12.62 -2.25 -15.67
CA ALA A 78 11.76 -2.53 -14.52
C ALA A 78 10.37 -3.03 -14.94
N MET A 79 9.78 -2.38 -15.94
CA MET A 79 8.44 -2.72 -16.44
C MET A 79 8.46 -4.07 -17.16
N GLU A 80 9.45 -4.31 -18.00
CA GLU A 80 9.61 -5.56 -18.75
C GLU A 80 9.77 -6.74 -17.79
N ARG A 81 10.60 -6.59 -16.75
CA ARG A 81 10.75 -7.61 -15.69
C ARG A 81 9.44 -7.83 -14.93
N ALA A 82 8.69 -6.78 -14.63
CA ALA A 82 7.41 -6.89 -13.95
C ALA A 82 6.36 -7.62 -14.80
N GLN A 83 6.30 -7.34 -16.10
CA GLN A 83 5.42 -8.01 -17.05
C GLN A 83 5.74 -9.50 -17.18
N VAL A 84 7.03 -9.85 -17.29
CA VAL A 84 7.46 -11.25 -17.27
C VAL A 84 7.08 -11.91 -15.96
N PHE A 85 7.34 -11.28 -14.82
CA PHE A 85 6.95 -11.80 -13.51
C PHE A 85 5.44 -12.05 -13.41
N CYS A 86 4.61 -11.06 -13.77
CA CYS A 86 3.16 -11.14 -13.66
C CYS A 86 2.57 -12.20 -14.61
N SER A 87 3.07 -12.30 -15.84
CA SER A 87 2.58 -13.27 -16.84
C SER A 87 3.02 -14.72 -16.58
N THR A 88 4.15 -14.91 -15.90
CA THR A 88 4.69 -16.24 -15.57
C THR A 88 4.44 -16.64 -14.12
N PHE A 89 3.73 -15.82 -13.36
CA PHE A 89 3.47 -16.06 -11.95
C PHE A 89 2.74 -17.39 -11.76
N ASN A 90 3.35 -18.28 -10.96
CA ASN A 90 2.74 -19.55 -10.61
C ASN A 90 2.17 -19.47 -9.20
N PRO A 91 0.84 -19.55 -9.02
CA PRO A 91 0.20 -19.51 -7.72
C PRO A 91 0.72 -20.55 -6.71
N VAL A 92 1.25 -21.69 -7.18
CA VAL A 92 1.86 -22.74 -6.33
C VAL A 92 3.05 -22.22 -5.51
N MET A 93 3.69 -21.13 -5.97
CA MET A 93 4.77 -20.47 -5.22
C MET A 93 4.28 -19.79 -3.93
N LEU A 94 2.96 -19.58 -3.77
CA LEU A 94 2.38 -19.02 -2.56
C LEU A 94 2.41 -20.06 -1.43
N GLN A 95 3.42 -19.92 -0.57
CA GLN A 95 3.51 -20.60 0.71
C GLN A 95 3.25 -19.59 1.81
N PHE A 96 2.18 -19.78 2.57
CA PHE A 96 1.86 -18.92 3.70
C PHE A 96 2.57 -19.46 4.94
N ASP A 97 3.66 -18.78 5.32
CA ASP A 97 4.01 -18.66 6.73
C ASP A 97 3.03 -17.68 7.36
N SER A 98 2.71 -17.84 8.64
CA SER A 98 1.92 -16.86 9.44
C SER A 98 2.50 -15.44 9.52
N LEU A 99 3.56 -15.15 8.77
CA LEU A 99 4.16 -13.85 8.54
C LEU A 99 4.40 -13.80 7.03
N VAL A 100 3.77 -12.86 6.33
CA VAL A 100 3.94 -12.71 4.87
C VAL A 100 4.96 -11.61 4.60
N PRO A 101 6.26 -11.91 4.49
CA PRO A 101 7.14 -11.05 3.73
C PRO A 101 6.92 -11.33 2.24
N ILE A 102 6.71 -10.27 1.46
CA ILE A 102 6.61 -10.35 -0.01
C ILE A 102 7.97 -10.81 -0.55
N PRO A 103 8.10 -12.02 -1.13
CA PRO A 103 9.41 -12.57 -1.55
C PRO A 103 10.15 -11.66 -2.52
N LEU A 104 9.38 -10.96 -3.37
CA LEU A 104 9.95 -10.00 -4.30
C LEU A 104 10.60 -8.83 -3.57
N PHE A 105 9.98 -8.23 -2.56
CA PHE A 105 10.56 -7.09 -1.82
C PHE A 105 11.89 -7.46 -1.16
N GLN A 106 12.04 -8.70 -0.71
CA GLN A 106 13.26 -9.21 -0.06
C GLN A 106 14.32 -9.74 -1.04
N SER A 107 14.04 -9.75 -2.35
CA SER A 107 15.02 -10.16 -3.35
C SER A 107 16.20 -9.18 -3.39
N ASP A 108 17.42 -9.72 -3.40
CA ASP A 108 18.65 -8.94 -3.59
C ASP A 108 18.80 -8.37 -5.02
N ASP A 109 18.00 -8.87 -5.98
CA ASP A 109 18.04 -8.48 -7.39
C ASP A 109 17.10 -7.29 -7.68
N LYS A 110 17.44 -6.14 -7.08
CA LYS A 110 16.83 -4.84 -7.36
C LYS A 110 17.60 -4.10 -8.44
N LEU A 111 16.91 -3.24 -9.19
CA LEU A 111 17.58 -2.40 -10.21
C LEU A 111 18.36 -1.25 -9.57
N HIS A 112 17.81 -0.61 -8.53
CA HIS A 112 18.59 0.31 -7.71
C HIS A 112 19.62 -0.43 -6.87
N SER A 113 20.80 0.18 -6.71
CA SER A 113 21.84 -0.37 -5.84
C SER A 113 21.40 -0.33 -4.37
N LYS A 114 22.07 -1.13 -3.52
CA LYS A 114 21.81 -1.10 -2.08
C LYS A 114 22.10 0.28 -1.49
N GLU A 115 23.08 0.97 -2.04
CA GLU A 115 23.45 2.34 -1.67
C GLU A 115 22.37 3.35 -2.05
N ASP A 116 21.78 3.25 -3.25
CA ASP A 116 20.68 4.12 -3.69
C ASP A 116 19.43 3.91 -2.83
N ILE A 117 19.06 2.64 -2.62
CA ILE A 117 17.94 2.27 -1.74
C ILE A 117 18.21 2.82 -0.33
N HIS A 118 19.41 2.61 0.22
CA HIS A 118 19.79 3.10 1.54
C HIS A 118 19.70 4.63 1.62
N ALA A 119 20.23 5.36 0.64
CA ALA A 119 20.18 6.82 0.60
C ALA A 119 18.74 7.36 0.63
N VAL A 120 17.80 6.65 -0.01
CA VAL A 120 16.38 6.98 0.00
C VAL A 120 15.73 6.63 1.34
N VAL A 121 15.89 5.40 1.85
CA VAL A 121 15.15 4.94 3.03
C VAL A 121 15.74 5.44 4.35
N SER A 122 17.03 5.78 4.39
CA SER A 122 17.71 6.31 5.59
C SER A 122 17.72 7.84 5.66
N TRP A 123 17.13 8.52 4.67
CA TRP A 123 17.10 9.98 4.66
C TRP A 123 16.30 10.50 5.86
N LYS A 124 16.84 11.50 6.54
CA LYS A 124 16.22 12.11 7.71
C LYS A 124 16.29 13.62 7.62
N LYS A 125 15.15 14.28 7.88
CA LYS A 125 15.12 15.73 8.07
C LYS A 125 15.60 16.07 9.47
N GLU A 126 16.57 16.96 9.57
CA GLU A 126 17.02 17.50 10.85
C GLU A 126 15.91 18.28 11.54
N SER A 127 15.87 18.17 12.87
CA SER A 127 14.88 18.90 13.67
C SER A 127 15.15 20.40 13.60
N GLU A 128 14.10 21.19 13.42
CA GLU A 128 14.22 22.63 13.25
C GLU A 128 13.29 23.41 14.18
N TRP A 129 13.70 24.61 14.56
CA TRP A 129 12.87 25.50 15.35
C TRP A 129 11.92 26.28 14.43
N LEU A 130 10.64 25.96 14.50
CA LEU A 130 9.59 26.74 13.84
C LEU A 130 9.26 27.97 14.69
N VAL A 131 9.42 29.15 14.09
CA VAL A 131 9.15 30.44 14.74
C VAL A 131 7.82 30.97 14.27
N PHE A 132 6.80 30.89 15.12
CA PHE A 132 5.47 31.46 14.85
C PHE A 132 5.38 32.93 15.30
N SER A 133 6.09 33.28 16.37
CA SER A 133 6.27 34.65 16.83
C SER A 133 7.54 34.79 17.67
N PRO A 134 8.01 36.02 18.00
CA PRO A 134 9.22 36.20 18.81
C PRO A 134 9.21 35.46 20.16
N ARG A 135 8.03 35.19 20.74
CA ARG A 135 7.84 34.44 21.99
C ARG A 135 7.31 33.03 21.81
N HIS A 136 6.98 32.62 20.58
CA HIS A 136 6.42 31.31 20.29
C HIS A 136 7.32 30.59 19.28
N ARG A 137 8.15 29.69 19.80
CA ARG A 137 8.97 28.77 19.03
C ARG A 137 8.61 27.34 19.41
N VAL A 138 8.48 26.48 18.43
CA VAL A 138 8.23 25.05 18.62
C VAL A 138 9.36 24.29 17.94
N LEU A 139 9.96 23.34 18.66
CA LEU A 139 10.91 22.41 18.05
C LEU A 139 10.10 21.40 17.24
N GLN A 140 10.21 21.46 15.93
CA GLN A 140 9.63 20.46 15.05
C GLN A 140 10.59 19.28 14.99
N VAL A 141 10.17 18.18 15.62
CA VAL A 141 10.87 16.90 15.54
C VAL A 141 10.27 16.09 14.40
N TYR A 142 11.12 15.61 13.51
CA TYR A 142 10.71 14.74 12.41
C TYR A 142 10.90 13.27 12.80
N PRO A 143 9.98 12.38 12.38
CA PRO A 143 10.08 10.96 12.68
C PRO A 143 11.32 10.34 12.03
N ASP A 144 11.79 9.25 12.61
CA ASP A 144 12.90 8.50 12.05
C ASP A 144 12.54 7.85 10.70
N PRO A 145 13.53 7.71 9.78
CA PRO A 145 13.36 7.03 8.51
C PRO A 145 12.80 5.61 8.68
N ARG A 146 12.10 5.13 7.65
CA ARG A 146 11.49 3.79 7.64
C ARG A 146 12.35 2.83 6.83
N LEU A 147 12.32 1.55 7.18
CA LEU A 147 13.07 0.49 6.48
C LEU A 147 12.61 0.29 5.02
N THR A 148 11.44 0.79 4.67
CA THR A 148 10.90 0.79 3.31
C THR A 148 10.00 2.00 3.10
N LEU A 149 9.89 2.47 1.86
CA LEU A 149 8.89 3.45 1.45
C LEU A 149 7.59 2.82 0.92
N PHE A 150 7.55 1.48 0.79
CA PHE A 150 6.33 0.73 0.48
C PHE A 150 5.58 0.40 1.79
N TYR A 151 5.01 1.42 2.43
CA TYR A 151 4.24 1.26 3.65
C TYR A 151 2.94 2.04 3.57
N HIS A 152 2.02 1.73 4.47
CA HIS A 152 0.80 2.50 4.67
C HIS A 152 0.89 3.24 6.00
N ALA A 153 0.72 4.57 5.99
CA ALA A 153 0.99 5.42 7.15
C ALA A 153 0.14 5.12 8.41
N THR A 154 -0.97 4.39 8.26
CA THR A 154 -1.82 3.95 9.40
C THR A 154 -1.57 2.50 9.85
N TYR A 155 -0.74 1.73 9.15
CA TYR A 155 -0.39 0.34 9.52
C TYR A 155 1.06 0.30 10.03
N MET A 156 1.39 1.21 10.94
CA MET A 156 2.76 1.43 11.41
C MET A 156 3.19 0.47 12.51
N ASP A 157 2.21 -0.07 13.25
CA ASP A 157 2.46 -0.95 14.39
C ASP A 157 2.08 -2.40 14.07
N HIS A 158 2.68 -2.97 13.02
CA HIS A 158 2.43 -4.36 12.61
C HIS A 158 2.60 -5.36 13.78
N GLN A 159 3.46 -5.06 14.75
CA GLN A 159 3.66 -5.85 15.97
C GLN A 159 2.46 -5.85 16.93
N GLN A 160 1.56 -4.88 16.84
CA GLN A 160 0.33 -4.82 17.66
C GLN A 160 -0.78 -5.72 17.12
N TYR A 161 -0.65 -6.23 15.90
CA TYR A 161 -1.64 -7.13 15.33
C TYR A 161 -1.40 -8.58 15.78
N PRO A 162 -2.45 -9.37 16.02
CA PRO A 162 -2.30 -10.80 16.25
C PRO A 162 -1.45 -11.43 15.15
N TYR A 163 -0.43 -12.18 15.56
CA TYR A 163 0.53 -12.83 14.64
C TYR A 163 1.35 -11.88 13.75
N SER A 164 1.40 -10.59 14.06
CA SER A 164 2.05 -9.55 13.26
C SER A 164 1.52 -9.41 11.83
N LEU A 165 0.29 -9.88 11.58
CA LEU A 165 -0.40 -9.72 10.31
C LEU A 165 -1.32 -8.51 10.43
N ALA A 166 -1.04 -7.45 9.66
CA ALA A 166 -2.04 -6.42 9.45
C ALA A 166 -3.26 -7.09 8.80
N ASP A 167 -4.36 -7.25 9.55
CA ASP A 167 -5.64 -7.70 9.00
C ASP A 167 -6.14 -6.64 8.00
N VAL A 168 -5.71 -6.75 6.73
CA VAL A 168 -6.17 -5.83 5.67
C VAL A 168 -7.59 -6.18 5.21
N ALA A 169 -8.18 -7.25 5.75
CA ALA A 169 -9.59 -7.54 5.67
C ALA A 169 -10.05 -8.02 7.06
N ALA A 170 -10.54 -7.10 7.88
CA ALA A 170 -11.18 -7.45 9.14
C ALA A 170 -12.50 -8.17 8.85
N LYS A 171 -12.46 -9.50 8.71
CA LYS A 171 -13.65 -10.32 8.90
C LYS A 171 -13.93 -10.33 10.41
N ASN A 172 -14.66 -9.33 10.89
CA ASN A 172 -15.23 -9.46 12.21
C ASN A 172 -16.33 -10.55 12.13
N GLU A 173 -16.43 -11.42 13.13
CA GLU A 173 -17.38 -12.55 13.15
C GLU A 173 -18.86 -12.14 13.04
N TYR A 174 -19.14 -10.83 12.98
CA TYR A 174 -20.47 -10.21 12.93
C TYR A 174 -20.74 -9.34 11.67
N CYS A 175 -19.77 -9.17 10.76
CA CYS A 175 -19.88 -8.34 9.56
C CYS A 175 -19.47 -9.14 8.33
N ASN A 176 -20.45 -9.42 7.48
CA ASN A 176 -20.24 -9.90 6.11
C ASN A 176 -19.87 -8.76 5.15
N ASP A 177 -19.30 -7.66 5.65
CA ASP A 177 -19.04 -6.45 4.89
C ASP A 177 -17.53 -6.23 4.73
N ILE A 178 -17.13 -5.73 3.56
CA ILE A 178 -15.73 -5.38 3.27
C ILE A 178 -15.54 -3.87 3.46
N TYR A 179 -14.51 -3.51 4.22
CA TYR A 179 -14.12 -2.12 4.49
C TYR A 179 -12.74 -1.84 3.92
N PHE A 180 -12.61 -0.71 3.22
CA PHE A 180 -11.33 -0.24 2.70
C PHE A 180 -10.85 0.99 3.46
N HIS A 181 -9.53 1.14 3.50
CA HIS A 181 -8.87 2.40 3.84
C HIS A 181 -8.19 2.92 2.59
N SER A 182 -8.52 4.14 2.16
CA SER A 182 -8.01 4.65 0.88
C SER A 182 -6.51 4.85 0.90
N GLY A 183 -5.92 5.28 2.02
CA GLY A 183 -4.47 5.45 2.13
C GLY A 183 -3.87 6.52 1.22
N ARG A 184 -4.71 7.29 0.52
CA ARG A 184 -4.31 8.24 -0.51
C ARG A 184 -4.50 9.68 -0.05
N GLN A 185 -3.68 10.58 -0.60
CA GLN A 185 -3.86 12.01 -0.50
C GLN A 185 -5.20 12.42 -1.13
N ASP A 186 -5.80 13.51 -0.64
CA ASP A 186 -7.05 14.09 -1.16
C ASP A 186 -8.25 13.12 -1.18
N THR A 187 -8.20 12.10 -0.32
CA THR A 187 -9.31 11.17 -0.07
C THR A 187 -9.76 11.23 1.41
N THR A 188 -10.50 10.22 1.87
CA THR A 188 -10.96 10.11 3.26
C THR A 188 -9.92 9.40 4.13
N PHE A 189 -9.79 9.86 5.38
CA PHE A 189 -9.04 9.17 6.44
C PHE A 189 -9.82 8.05 7.12
N ARG A 190 -11.13 8.01 6.85
CA ARG A 190 -12.04 7.04 7.46
C ARG A 190 -11.95 5.72 6.73
N VAL A 191 -12.03 4.61 7.45
CA VAL A 191 -12.35 3.32 6.81
C VAL A 191 -13.79 3.38 6.32
N TRP A 192 -14.05 2.83 5.15
CA TRP A 192 -15.34 2.94 4.48
C TRP A 192 -15.79 1.60 3.93
N ARG A 193 -17.07 1.30 4.10
CA ARG A 193 -17.70 0.09 3.55
C ARG A 193 -17.82 0.21 2.03
N LEU A 194 -17.46 -0.85 1.30
CA LEU A 194 -17.78 -0.92 -0.13
C LEU A 194 -19.29 -0.85 -0.36
N LEU A 195 -19.69 -0.20 -1.45
CA LEU A 195 -21.04 -0.33 -1.97
C LEU A 195 -21.23 -1.73 -2.55
N ASP A 196 -22.47 -2.22 -2.55
CA ASP A 196 -22.80 -3.49 -3.20
C ASP A 196 -22.42 -3.46 -4.69
N SER A 197 -22.57 -2.31 -5.37
CA SER A 197 -22.13 -2.15 -6.76
C SER A 197 -20.62 -2.27 -6.91
N GLN A 198 -19.84 -1.62 -6.04
CA GLN A 198 -18.37 -1.71 -6.06
C GLN A 198 -17.89 -3.13 -5.75
N PHE A 199 -18.57 -3.81 -4.82
CA PHE A 199 -18.29 -5.20 -4.50
C PHE A 199 -18.61 -6.13 -5.67
N ASN A 200 -19.77 -5.96 -6.31
CA ASN A 200 -20.18 -6.78 -7.44
C ASN A 200 -19.27 -6.56 -8.65
N GLU A 201 -18.93 -5.32 -8.99
CA GLU A 201 -17.98 -5.00 -10.06
C GLU A 201 -16.60 -5.65 -9.79
N LEU A 202 -16.14 -5.60 -8.53
CA LEU A 202 -14.91 -6.27 -8.12
C LEU A 202 -15.01 -7.79 -8.24
N ALA A 203 -16.07 -8.40 -7.72
CA ALA A 203 -16.27 -9.84 -7.77
C ALA A 203 -16.41 -10.36 -9.21
N GLU A 204 -17.18 -9.65 -10.05
CA GLU A 204 -17.35 -9.96 -11.47
C GLU A 204 -16.01 -9.90 -12.21
N PHE A 205 -15.22 -8.84 -12.00
CA PHE A 205 -13.89 -8.75 -12.59
C PHE A 205 -12.97 -9.89 -12.12
N LEU A 206 -12.91 -10.16 -10.81
CA LEU A 206 -11.98 -11.13 -10.24
C LEU A 206 -12.32 -12.58 -10.64
N LEU A 207 -13.60 -12.91 -10.81
CA LEU A 207 -14.05 -14.27 -11.11
C LEU A 207 -14.30 -14.52 -12.60
N SER A 208 -14.32 -13.48 -13.43
CA SER A 208 -14.53 -13.60 -14.87
C SER A 208 -13.41 -14.36 -15.57
N GLU A 209 -13.79 -15.20 -16.54
CA GLU A 209 -12.86 -15.87 -17.46
C GLU A 209 -12.29 -14.91 -18.50
N GLN A 210 -13.04 -13.85 -18.81
CA GLN A 210 -12.68 -12.81 -19.74
C GLN A 210 -13.02 -11.47 -19.07
N PRO A 211 -12.15 -10.99 -18.16
CA PRO A 211 -12.40 -9.75 -17.45
C PRO A 211 -12.48 -8.58 -18.44
N CYS A 212 -13.43 -7.67 -18.18
CA CYS A 212 -13.53 -6.41 -18.90
C CYS A 212 -12.54 -5.39 -18.31
N ALA A 213 -12.96 -4.14 -18.14
CA ALA A 213 -12.15 -3.11 -17.49
C ALA A 213 -11.95 -3.43 -15.99
N PRO A 214 -10.73 -3.31 -15.45
CA PRO A 214 -10.49 -3.49 -14.04
C PRO A 214 -11.17 -2.37 -13.23
N PRO A 215 -11.83 -2.69 -12.09
CA PRO A 215 -12.45 -1.69 -11.22
C PRO A 215 -11.44 -1.00 -10.29
N PHE A 216 -10.15 -1.03 -10.66
CA PHE A 216 -9.06 -0.50 -9.83
C PHE A 216 -8.60 0.88 -10.32
N PRO A 217 -8.19 1.76 -9.39
CA PRO A 217 -8.36 1.65 -7.94
C PRO A 217 -9.84 1.78 -7.53
N VAL A 218 -10.28 1.00 -6.52
CA VAL A 218 -11.62 1.18 -5.96
C VAL A 218 -11.61 2.43 -5.07
N LEU A 219 -12.29 3.48 -5.51
CA LEU A 219 -12.28 4.78 -4.82
C LEU A 219 -13.53 4.99 -3.97
N VAL A 220 -13.36 5.71 -2.87
CA VAL A 220 -14.49 6.19 -2.07
C VAL A 220 -15.25 7.27 -2.82
N SER A 221 -16.57 7.26 -2.70
CA SER A 221 -17.44 8.30 -3.24
C SER A 221 -18.41 8.83 -2.17
N TYR A 222 -19.12 9.92 -2.48
CA TYR A 222 -20.21 10.43 -1.63
C TYR A 222 -21.31 9.39 -1.36
N ALA A 223 -21.45 8.37 -2.21
CA ALA A 223 -22.41 7.30 -2.00
C ALA A 223 -21.99 6.33 -0.88
N ASN A 224 -20.70 6.21 -0.56
CA ASN A 224 -20.22 5.41 0.57
C ASN A 224 -20.55 6.10 1.90
N LYS A 225 -21.74 5.83 2.46
CA LYS A 225 -22.24 6.48 3.68
C LYS A 225 -21.69 5.89 4.97
N HIS A 226 -21.34 4.60 4.96
CA HIS A 226 -20.80 3.91 6.14
C HIS A 226 -19.29 4.15 6.23
N ARG A 227 -18.90 5.12 7.06
CA ARG A 227 -17.50 5.53 7.26
C ARG A 227 -17.19 5.64 8.75
N HIS A 228 -16.10 5.03 9.18
CA HIS A 228 -15.68 5.01 10.58
C HIS A 228 -14.31 5.66 10.74
N VAL A 229 -14.18 6.47 11.79
CA VAL A 229 -12.89 7.02 12.23
C VAL A 229 -12.23 5.96 13.11
N PHE A 230 -10.96 5.65 12.85
CA PHE A 230 -10.19 4.81 13.76
C PHE A 230 -9.97 5.56 15.09
N PRO A 231 -10.28 4.97 16.25
CA PRO A 231 -10.22 5.67 17.55
C PRO A 231 -8.82 6.16 17.96
N ALA A 232 -7.76 5.67 17.31
CA ALA A 232 -6.37 5.99 17.65
C ALA A 232 -5.93 7.42 17.29
N PHE A 233 -6.82 8.25 16.71
CA PHE A 233 -6.48 9.62 16.31
C PHE A 233 -7.50 10.62 16.87
N PRO A 234 -7.07 11.64 17.64
CA PRO A 234 -7.94 12.78 17.93
C PRO A 234 -8.28 13.44 16.60
N ALA A 235 -9.58 13.56 16.31
CA ALA A 235 -10.05 14.24 15.12
C ALA A 235 -9.48 15.66 15.09
N ASP A 236 -8.67 15.99 14.07
CA ASP A 236 -8.47 17.39 13.72
C ASP A 236 -9.84 17.94 13.30
N PRO A 237 -10.40 18.94 14.00
CA PRO A 237 -11.71 19.49 13.67
C PRO A 237 -11.79 20.10 12.27
N SER A 238 -10.66 20.40 11.63
CA SER A 238 -10.59 20.94 10.27
C SER A 238 -10.78 19.89 9.16
N GLU A 239 -10.75 18.60 9.49
CA GLU A 239 -10.76 17.50 8.50
C GLU A 239 -12.16 16.87 8.26
N ASN A 240 -13.23 17.42 8.85
CA ASN A 240 -14.60 16.90 8.72
C ASN A 240 -15.32 17.24 7.40
N VAL A 241 -14.61 17.83 6.45
CA VAL A 241 -15.15 18.18 5.14
C VAL A 241 -14.43 17.29 4.13
N LEU A 242 -15.17 16.53 3.31
CA LEU A 242 -14.63 16.11 2.01
C LEU A 242 -14.15 17.40 1.36
N GLN A 243 -12.84 17.65 1.32
CA GLN A 243 -12.35 18.96 0.88
C GLN A 243 -13.01 19.24 -0.48
N PRO A 244 -13.83 20.30 -0.58
CA PRO A 244 -14.44 20.65 -1.84
C PRO A 244 -13.28 21.02 -2.76
N ASP A 245 -13.18 20.32 -3.89
CA ASP A 245 -12.40 20.68 -5.07
C ASP A 245 -11.29 21.71 -4.78
N PHE A 246 -10.15 21.22 -4.28
CA PHE A 246 -8.90 21.92 -4.50
C PHE A 246 -8.30 21.40 -5.79
N SER A 247 -8.80 21.93 -6.90
CA SER A 247 -7.93 22.51 -7.91
C SER A 247 -6.95 23.47 -7.22
N MET A 248 -5.96 22.90 -6.52
CA MET A 248 -4.70 23.59 -6.31
C MET A 248 -4.24 24.01 -7.70
N PRO A 249 -3.94 25.30 -7.92
CA PRO A 249 -3.36 25.70 -9.19
C PRO A 249 -2.15 24.80 -9.39
N ARG A 250 -2.10 24.11 -10.54
CA ARG A 250 -0.86 23.54 -11.04
C ARG A 250 0.10 24.72 -11.08
N GLY A 251 0.87 24.90 -10.01
CA GLY A 251 1.92 25.88 -9.95
C GLY A 251 2.82 25.52 -11.12
N ASN A 252 2.91 26.43 -12.08
CA ASN A 252 3.86 26.32 -13.17
C ASN A 252 5.24 26.18 -12.53
N PHE A 253 5.72 24.95 -12.42
CA PHE A 253 7.12 24.66 -12.20
C PHE A 253 7.81 24.98 -13.53
N LYS A 254 8.36 26.19 -13.60
CA LYS A 254 9.48 26.49 -14.50
C LYS A 254 10.74 25.86 -13.93
#